data_AF-A0A330H7J0-F1
#
_entry.id   AF-A0A330H7J0-F1
#
_cell.length_a   1.000
_cell.length_b   1.000
_cell.length_c   1.000
_cell.angle_alpha   90.00
_cell.angle_beta   90.00
_cell.angle_gamma   90.00
#
_symmetry.space_group_name_H-M   'P 1'
#
loop_
_entity.id
_entity.type
_entity.pdbx_description
1 polymer ?
#
loop_
_entity_poly.entity_id
_entity_poly.type
_entity_poly.pdbx_seq_one_letter_code
_entity_poly.pdbx_strand_id
1 'polypeptide(L)' 'MDDLAFALTRFLSGEGTSLATANSLEVLLDAAYPEDETVQDVVVDLASYRPGGGEFLFDTPEMQRRLSRLQTYLKTKS' A
#
# COMPACT_ATOMS: atom_id res chain seq x y z
N MET A 1 14.06 10.67 0.11
CA MET A 1 12.70 10.84 0.65
C MET A 1 11.68 10.21 -0.32
N ASP A 2 12.12 9.32 -1.22
CA ASP A 2 11.52 9.23 -2.55
C ASP A 2 10.99 7.84 -2.91
N ASP A 3 11.55 6.75 -2.34
CA ASP A 3 11.20 5.39 -2.78
C ASP A 3 9.77 4.98 -2.37
N LEU A 4 9.35 5.31 -1.14
CA LEU A 4 7.98 5.03 -0.68
C LEU A 4 6.94 5.86 -1.44
N ALA A 5 7.16 7.16 -1.59
CA ALA A 5 6.24 8.05 -2.30
C ALA A 5 6.13 7.67 -3.80
N PHE A 6 7.26 7.30 -4.42
CA PHE A 6 7.29 6.80 -5.78
C PHE A 6 6.56 5.46 -5.93
N ALA A 7 6.85 4.48 -5.08
CA ALA A 7 6.19 3.17 -5.10
C ALA A 7 4.67 3.31 -4.90
N LEU A 8 4.25 4.16 -3.97
CA LEU A 8 2.84 4.42 -3.69
C LEU A 8 2.15 5.05 -4.90
N THR A 9 2.77 6.07 -5.50
CA THR A 9 2.24 6.74 -6.70
C THR A 9 2.12 5.76 -7.88
N ARG A 10 3.13 4.91 -8.10
CA ARG A 10 3.13 3.91 -9.17
C ARG A 10 2.06 2.84 -8.98
N PHE A 11 1.81 2.40 -7.74
CA PHE A 11 0.75 1.44 -7.46
C PHE A 11 -0.64 2.08 -7.70
N LEU A 12 -0.81 3.33 -7.24
CA LEU A 12 -2.06 4.08 -7.42
C LEU A 12 -2.36 4.44 -8.88
N SER A 13 -1.35 4.64 -9.72
CA SER A 13 -1.54 4.86 -11.16
C SER A 13 -1.91 3.59 -11.93
N GLY A 14 -1.75 2.41 -11.31
CA GLY A 14 -1.97 1.11 -11.94
C GLY A 14 -0.73 0.52 -12.64
N GLU A 15 0.33 1.31 -12.83
CA GLU A 15 1.55 0.92 -13.56
C GLU A 15 2.46 -0.06 -12.80
N GLY A 16 2.13 -0.39 -11.55
CA GLY A 16 2.93 -1.25 -10.70
C GLY A 16 2.11 -2.10 -9.75
N THR A 17 0.98 -2.67 -10.19
CA THR A 17 0.08 -3.44 -9.31
C THR A 17 0.46 -4.94 -9.23
N SER A 18 1.75 -5.24 -9.24
CA SER A 18 2.24 -6.60 -9.10
C SER A 18 2.33 -7.00 -7.62
N LEU A 19 2.34 -8.31 -7.34
CA LEU A 19 2.59 -8.80 -5.98
C LEU A 19 3.98 -8.36 -5.47
N ALA A 20 4.99 -8.31 -6.35
CA ALA A 20 6.33 -7.83 -5.98
C ALA A 20 6.30 -6.36 -5.53
N THR A 21 5.51 -5.51 -6.21
CA THR A 21 5.35 -4.11 -5.79
C THR A 21 4.63 -3.99 -4.45
N ALA A 22 3.59 -4.81 -4.23
CA ALA A 22 2.87 -4.83 -2.95
C ALA A 22 3.80 -5.22 -1.79
N ASN A 23 4.62 -6.26 -1.96
CA ASN A 23 5.62 -6.66 -0.96
C ASN A 23 6.67 -5.56 -0.71
N SER A 24 7.11 -4.86 -1.75
CA SER A 24 8.02 -3.73 -1.58
C SER A 24 7.37 -2.59 -0.78
N LEU A 25 6.08 -2.31 -1.01
CA LEU A 25 5.34 -1.31 -0.24
C LEU A 25 5.19 -1.72 1.23
N GLU A 26 4.93 -3.00 1.50
CA GLU A 26 4.85 -3.56 2.85
C GLU A 26 6.14 -3.24 3.64
N VAL A 27 7.30 -3.61 3.08
CA VAL A 27 8.60 -3.37 3.72
C VAL A 27 8.90 -1.88 3.91
N LEU A 28 8.59 -1.05 2.90
CA LEU A 28 8.84 0.39 2.99
C LEU A 28 7.95 1.08 4.02
N LEU A 29 6.68 0.67 4.13
CA LEU A 29 5.73 1.22 5.09
C LEU A 29 6.07 0.77 6.51
N ASP A 30 6.38 -0.51 6.71
CA ASP A 30 6.76 -1.06 8.01
C ASP A 30 8.03 -0.38 8.55
N ALA A 31 9.04 -0.22 7.70
CA ALA A 31 10.29 0.44 8.10
C ALA A 31 10.11 1.94 8.39
N ALA A 32 9.24 2.64 7.65
CA ALA A 32 9.05 4.08 7.82
C ALA A 32 8.12 4.44 8.98
N TYR A 33 7.15 3.57 9.30
CA TYR A 33 6.11 3.83 10.30
C TYR A 33 5.83 2.58 11.16
N PRO A 34 6.84 2.06 11.90
CA PRO A 34 6.70 0.83 12.68
C PRO A 34 5.68 0.92 13.82
N GLU A 35 5.45 2.12 14.36
CA GLU A 35 4.56 2.35 15.51
C GLU A 35 3.20 2.96 15.13
N ASP A 36 2.94 3.18 13.83
CA ASP A 36 1.69 3.78 13.38
C ASP A 36 0.66 2.68 13.06
N GLU A 37 -0.27 2.44 14.00
CA GLU A 37 -1.31 1.41 13.85
C GLU A 37 -2.10 1.53 12.54
N THR A 38 -2.38 2.75 12.07
CA THR A 38 -3.10 2.96 10.80
C THR A 38 -2.27 2.52 9.60
N VAL A 39 -0.96 2.75 9.63
CA VAL A 39 -0.05 2.28 8.56
C VAL A 39 0.10 0.77 8.64
N GLN A 40 0.23 0.22 9.84
CA GLN A 40 0.42 -1.22 10.08
C GLN A 40 -0.80 -2.05 9.66
N ASP A 41 -2.02 -1.53 9.81
CA ASP A 41 -3.22 -2.16 9.24
C ASP A 41 -3.12 -2.30 7.71
N VAL A 42 -2.59 -1.27 7.03
CA VAL A 42 -2.41 -1.31 5.56
C VAL A 42 -1.27 -2.25 5.14
N VAL A 43 -0.23 -2.40 5.97
CA VAL A 43 0.83 -3.41 5.78
C VAL A 43 0.22 -4.82 5.78
N VAL A 44 -0.68 -5.11 6.72
CA VAL A 44 -1.41 -6.39 6.77
C VAL A 44 -2.32 -6.58 5.56
N ASP A 45 -3.01 -5.51 5.13
CA ASP A 45 -3.83 -5.55 3.92
C ASP A 45 -2.98 -5.86 2.67
N LEU A 46 -1.79 -5.26 2.55
CA LEU A 46 -0.84 -5.51 1.45
C LEU A 46 -0.37 -6.96 1.42
N ALA A 47 -0.11 -7.58 2.57
CA ALA A 47 0.24 -9.01 2.64
C ALA A 47 -0.89 -9.91 2.12
N SER A 48 -2.14 -9.45 2.28
CA SER A 48 -3.37 -10.12 1.83
C SER A 48 -3.74 -9.80 0.37
N TYR A 49 -2.97 -8.93 -0.30
CA TYR A 49 -3.20 -8.56 -1.69
C TYR A 49 -2.92 -9.72 -2.65
N ARG A 50 -3.84 -9.98 -3.58
CA ARG A 50 -3.57 -10.78 -4.77
C ARG A 50 -4.18 -10.11 -6.01
N PRO A 51 -3.39 -9.84 -7.06
CA PRO A 51 -3.93 -9.38 -8.33
C PRO A 51 -4.99 -10.37 -8.85
N GLY A 52 -6.23 -9.92 -9.05
CA GLY A 52 -7.35 -10.79 -9.42
C GLY A 52 -7.93 -11.66 -8.29
N GLY A 53 -7.55 -11.41 -7.03
CA GLY A 53 -7.93 -12.19 -5.84
C GLY A 53 -9.39 -12.02 -5.37
N GLY A 54 -10.07 -10.96 -5.81
CA GLY A 54 -11.52 -10.77 -5.74
C GLY A 54 -12.18 -11.15 -4.41
N GLU A 55 -13.07 -12.14 -4.45
CA GLU A 55 -14.00 -12.51 -3.38
C GLU A 55 -13.36 -12.80 -2.01
N PHE A 56 -12.10 -13.25 -1.97
CA PHE A 56 -11.45 -13.71 -0.75
C PHE A 56 -10.18 -12.94 -0.38
N LEU A 57 -9.62 -12.16 -1.30
CA LEU A 57 -8.37 -11.43 -1.13
C LEU A 57 -8.48 -10.06 -1.77
N PHE A 58 -7.74 -9.08 -1.24
CA PHE A 58 -7.78 -7.74 -1.82
C PHE A 58 -7.27 -7.77 -3.26
N ASP A 59 -8.12 -7.32 -4.18
CA ASP A 59 -7.77 -7.13 -5.58
C ASP A 59 -7.17 -5.73 -5.81
N THR A 60 -6.81 -5.45 -7.07
CA THR A 60 -6.15 -4.19 -7.42
C THR A 60 -7.02 -2.96 -7.11
N PRO A 61 -8.29 -2.89 -7.54
CA PRO A 61 -9.17 -1.78 -7.18
C PRO A 61 -9.31 -1.54 -5.67
N GLU A 62 -9.48 -2.60 -4.88
CA GLU A 62 -9.64 -2.47 -3.43
C GLU A 62 -8.34 -2.00 -2.76
N MET A 63 -7.20 -2.57 -3.16
CA MET A 63 -5.91 -2.15 -2.63
C MET A 63 -5.58 -0.69 -3.01
N GLN A 64 -5.88 -0.26 -4.22
CA GLN A 64 -5.71 1.14 -4.63
C GLN A 64 -6.56 2.11 -3.81
N ARG A 65 -7.81 1.75 -3.46
CA ARG A 65 -8.64 2.58 -2.58
C ARG A 65 -8.01 2.74 -1.18
N ARG A 66 -7.49 1.66 -0.61
CA ARG A 66 -6.84 1.67 0.71
C ARG A 66 -5.57 2.50 0.70
N LEU A 67 -4.69 2.29 -0.27
CA LEU A 67 -3.46 3.06 -0.44
C LEU A 67 -3.72 4.56 -0.71
N SER A 68 -4.83 4.91 -1.37
CA SER A 68 -5.21 6.31 -1.59
C SER A 68 -5.62 6.99 -0.28
N ARG A 69 -6.36 6.28 0.59
CA ARG A 69 -6.70 6.76 1.94
C ARG A 69 -5.44 6.93 2.78
N LEU A 70 -4.53 5.95 2.74
CA LEU A 70 -3.24 6.02 3.41
C LEU A 70 -2.41 7.23 2.95
N GLN A 71 -2.35 7.48 1.63
CA GLN A 71 -1.61 8.63 1.10
C GLN A 71 -2.17 9.96 1.65
N THR A 72 -3.49 10.08 1.75
CA THR A 72 -4.14 11.26 2.34
C THR A 72 -3.80 11.39 3.83
N TYR A 73 -3.88 10.29 4.59
CA TYR A 73 -3.53 10.25 6.00
C TYR A 73 -2.09 10.72 6.26
N LEU A 74 -1.11 10.19 5.52
CA LEU A 74 0.30 10.56 5.67
C LEU A 74 0.56 12.04 5.38
N LYS A 75 -0.13 12.61 4.38
CA LYS A 75 -0.05 14.05 4.07
C LYS A 75 -0.61 14.95 5.17
N THR A 76 -1.56 14.47 5.97
CA THR A 76 -2.12 15.24 7.10
C THR A 76 -1.27 15.16 8.38
N LYS A 77 -0.35 14.19 8.44
CA LYS A 77 0.60 13.99 9.55
C LYS A 77 1.93 14.74 9.36
N SER A 78 2.25 15.13 8.12
CA SER A 78 3.52 15.76 7.72
C SER A 78 3.52 17.27 7.88
#